data_AF-M6CII0-F1
#
_entry.id   AF-M6CII0-F1
#
_cell.length_a   1.000
_cell.length_b   1.000
_cell.length_c   1.000
_cell.angle_alpha   90.00
_cell.angle_beta   90.00
_cell.angle_gamma   90.00
#
_symmetry.space_group_name_H-M   'P 1'
#
loop_
_entity.id
_entity.type
_entity.pdbx_description
1 polymer ?
#
loop_
_entity_poly.entity_id
_entity_poly.type
_entity_poly.pdbx_seq_one_letter_code
_entity_poly.pdbx_strand_id
1 'polypeptide(L)'
;MKTVSDFDFIKNIKKTEYVNTSITLIFKDKNTGILLQGERLAAQFQCPWGYLLITDFNYYDGVDYWYYFLNNALEIKDVVSQPEDPVGYMEAIRMTEPHTLQFAFYTPRPDGTWRLELHPKPFWDMSPSVIRLRPLRFAFKKRTIVLSKC
;
A
#
# COMPACT_ATOMS: atom_id res chain seq x y z
N MET A 1 -20.31 1.63 12.04
CA MET A 1 -19.37 0.89 11.16
C MET A 1 -18.01 0.98 11.82
N LYS A 2 -17.42 -0.15 12.25
CA LYS A 2 -16.15 -0.14 12.98
C LYS A 2 -15.02 0.17 12.00
N THR A 3 -14.41 1.35 12.12
CA THR A 3 -13.05 1.59 11.66
C THR A 3 -12.17 0.62 12.44
N VAL A 4 -11.74 -0.48 11.80
CA VAL A 4 -10.83 -1.43 12.44
C VAL A 4 -9.45 -0.81 12.40
N SER A 5 -9.18 0.07 13.36
CA SER A 5 -7.84 0.50 13.73
C SER A 5 -7.29 -0.47 14.77
N ASP A 6 -7.13 -1.75 14.42
CA ASP A 6 -6.44 -2.72 15.26
C ASP A 6 -5.46 -3.48 14.37
N PHE A 7 -4.17 -3.30 14.67
CA PHE A 7 -2.96 -3.71 13.94
C PHE A 7 -2.76 -5.22 13.72
N ASP A 8 -3.83 -6.02 13.65
CA ASP A 8 -3.78 -7.50 13.58
C ASP A 8 -4.73 -8.11 12.54
N PHE A 9 -4.96 -7.45 11.40
CA PHE A 9 -5.90 -8.01 10.42
C PHE A 9 -5.33 -9.17 9.57
N ILE A 10 -4.01 -9.33 9.47
CA ILE A 10 -3.42 -10.58 8.98
C ILE A 10 -3.13 -11.43 10.21
N LYS A 11 -4.11 -12.25 10.62
CA LYS A 11 -4.02 -13.18 11.78
C LYS A 11 -2.79 -14.11 11.76
N ASN A 12 -2.17 -14.21 10.59
CA ASN A 12 -1.02 -15.05 10.31
C ASN A 12 0.31 -14.29 10.44
N ILE A 13 0.36 -12.99 10.74
CA ILE A 13 1.64 -12.34 11.09
C ILE A 13 2.08 -12.90 12.45
N LYS A 14 3.27 -13.48 12.48
CA LYS A 14 3.95 -13.97 13.68
C LYS A 14 4.76 -12.85 14.33
N LYS A 15 5.44 -12.05 13.51
CA LYS A 15 6.34 -10.99 13.96
C LYS A 15 6.42 -9.90 12.90
N THR A 16 6.49 -8.66 13.36
CA THR A 16 6.84 -7.49 12.56
C THR A 16 8.15 -6.94 13.10
N GLU A 17 9.14 -6.78 12.23
CA GLU A 17 10.43 -6.18 12.57
C GLU A 17 10.60 -4.88 11.80
N TYR A 18 11.01 -3.82 12.52
CA TYR A 18 11.24 -2.50 11.96
C TYR A 18 12.75 -2.22 12.00
N VAL A 19 13.35 -1.99 10.84
CA VAL A 19 14.78 -1.70 10.70
C VAL A 19 14.96 -0.56 9.69
N ASN A 20 15.39 0.60 10.18
CA ASN A 20 15.52 1.82 9.38
C ASN A 20 14.25 2.10 8.56
N THR A 21 14.38 2.12 7.23
CA THR A 21 13.30 2.37 6.26
C THR A 21 12.66 1.08 5.73
N SER A 22 12.71 0.00 6.51
CA SER A 22 12.17 -1.29 6.11
C SER A 22 11.39 -1.99 7.21
N ILE A 23 10.36 -2.72 6.78
CA ILE A 23 9.49 -3.53 7.63
C ILE A 23 9.56 -4.97 7.13
N THR A 24 9.91 -5.90 8.01
CA THR A 24 9.86 -7.33 7.72
C THR A 24 8.65 -7.95 8.40
N LEU A 25 7.75 -8.54 7.62
CA LEU A 25 6.62 -9.32 8.13
C LEU A 25 6.95 -10.81 8.04
N ILE A 26 6.96 -11.49 9.18
CA ILE A 26 7.17 -12.95 9.28
C ILE A 26 5.81 -13.58 9.57
N PHE A 27 5.43 -14.61 8.81
CA PHE A 27 4.14 -15.27 8.97
C PHE A 27 4.24 -16.60 9.75
N LYS A 28 3.19 -16.97 10.50
CA LYS A 28 3.15 -18.15 11.39
C LYS A 28 3.34 -19.46 10.61
N ASP A 29 2.69 -19.58 9.46
CA ASP A 29 2.61 -20.81 8.68
C ASP A 29 3.53 -20.80 7.45
N LYS A 30 4.50 -19.88 7.39
CA LYS A 30 5.46 -19.80 6.29
C LYS A 30 6.88 -19.73 6.80
N ASN A 31 7.76 -20.47 6.13
CA ASN A 31 9.21 -20.36 6.31
C ASN A 31 9.78 -19.07 5.70
N THR A 32 8.95 -18.25 5.06
CA THR A 32 9.35 -17.01 4.40
C THR A 32 8.54 -15.83 4.91
N GLY A 33 9.19 -14.67 5.00
CA GLY A 33 8.59 -13.38 5.26
C GLY A 33 8.56 -12.49 4.02
N ILE A 34 7.99 -11.30 4.15
CA ILE A 34 8.06 -10.25 3.12
C ILE A 34 8.79 -9.03 3.64
N LEU A 35 9.54 -8.38 2.75
CA LEU A 35 10.22 -7.12 3.01
C LEU A 35 9.48 -5.97 2.34
N LEU A 36 9.01 -5.04 3.16
CA LEU A 36 8.31 -3.82 2.79
C LEU A 36 9.21 -2.61 3.02
N GLN A 37 9.02 -1.57 2.20
CA GLN A 37 9.61 -0.26 2.40
C GLN A 37 8.70 0.59 3.29
N GLY A 38 9.28 1.40 4.17
CA GLY A 38 8.58 2.20 5.16
C GLY A 38 9.15 1.97 6.57
N GLU A 39 8.80 2.83 7.52
CA GLU A 39 9.13 2.67 8.94
C GLU A 39 7.94 2.20 9.78
N ARG A 40 6.70 2.37 9.28
CA ARG A 40 5.49 1.94 9.98
C ARG A 40 4.44 1.38 9.02
N LEU A 41 3.67 0.41 9.50
CA LEU A 41 2.49 -0.11 8.81
C LEU A 41 1.32 0.85 9.08
N ALA A 42 0.95 1.67 8.10
CA ALA A 42 -0.06 2.70 8.25
C ALA A 42 -1.49 2.13 8.27
N ALA A 43 -1.78 1.17 7.40
CA ALA A 43 -3.09 0.53 7.34
C ALA A 43 -3.05 -0.84 6.64
N GLN A 44 -4.11 -1.61 6.85
CA GLN A 44 -4.27 -2.92 6.21
C GLN A 44 -5.75 -3.23 5.97
N PHE A 45 -6.05 -3.85 4.84
CA PHE A 45 -7.41 -4.20 4.43
C PHE A 45 -7.47 -5.62 3.87
N GLN A 46 -8.53 -6.35 4.21
CA GLN A 46 -8.94 -7.52 3.42
C GLN A 46 -9.58 -7.05 2.13
N CYS A 47 -9.19 -7.67 1.03
CA CYS A 47 -9.83 -7.50 -0.27
C CYS A 47 -10.27 -8.88 -0.78
N PRO A 48 -11.21 -8.95 -1.76
CA PRO A 48 -11.70 -10.22 -2.29
C PRO A 48 -10.62 -11.19 -2.78
N TRP A 49 -9.47 -10.69 -3.23
CA TRP A 49 -8.40 -11.48 -3.84
C TRP A 49 -7.12 -11.54 -3.01
N GLY A 50 -7.13 -11.00 -1.80
CA GLY A 50 -5.93 -10.92 -0.97
C GLY A 50 -5.99 -9.80 0.06
N TYR A 51 -4.85 -9.15 0.25
CA TYR A 51 -4.66 -8.13 1.28
C TYR A 51 -4.02 -6.88 0.66
N LEU A 52 -4.52 -5.72 1.05
CA LEU A 52 -3.88 -4.44 0.79
C LEU A 52 -3.14 -4.01 2.05
N LEU A 53 -1.86 -3.69 1.93
CA LEU A 53 -1.05 -3.10 2.98
C LEU A 53 -0.60 -1.72 2.56
N ILE A 54 -0.61 -0.79 3.51
CA ILE A 54 -0.11 0.57 3.34
C ILE A 54 0.98 0.78 4.38
N THR A 55 2.15 1.19 3.94
CA THR A 55 3.26 1.57 4.82
C THR A 55 3.59 3.04 4.61
N ASP A 56 4.15 3.66 5.65
CA ASP A 56 4.60 5.04 5.59
C ASP A 56 6.06 5.20 6.05
N PHE A 57 6.68 6.28 5.60
CA PHE A 57 7.98 6.76 6.07
C PHE A 57 7.89 8.26 6.29
N ASN A 58 7.97 8.70 7.53
CA ASN A 58 7.92 10.10 7.91
C ASN A 58 9.33 10.70 7.84
N TYR A 59 9.46 11.80 7.12
CA TYR A 59 10.69 12.58 7.05
C TYR A 59 10.39 14.05 7.32
N TYR A 60 11.42 14.89 7.37
CA TYR A 60 11.29 16.24 7.93
C TYR A 60 10.21 17.11 7.27
N ASP A 61 10.04 16.99 5.95
CA ASP A 61 9.17 17.82 5.11
C ASP A 61 8.01 17.04 4.43
N GLY A 62 7.79 15.77 4.78
CA GLY A 62 6.74 14.98 4.15
C GLY A 62 6.62 13.56 4.68
N VAL A 63 5.64 12.85 4.14
CA VAL A 63 5.43 11.43 4.43
C VAL A 63 5.32 10.66 3.12
N ASP A 64 6.19 9.67 2.95
CA ASP A 64 6.11 8.74 1.82
C ASP A 64 5.18 7.59 2.13
N TYR A 65 4.38 7.18 1.15
CA TYR A 65 3.47 6.04 1.25
C TYR A 65 3.73 5.00 0.16
N TRP A 66 3.67 3.73 0.55
CA TRP A 66 3.68 2.59 -0.37
C TRP A 66 2.46 1.71 -0.17
N TYR A 67 1.87 1.28 -1.28
CA TYR A 67 0.68 0.45 -1.35
C TYR A 67 1.08 -0.92 -1.91
N TYR A 68 0.89 -1.98 -1.12
CA TYR A 68 1.24 -3.34 -1.49
C TYR A 68 -0.01 -4.18 -1.62
N PHE A 69 -0.12 -4.90 -2.74
CA PHE A 69 -1.10 -5.98 -2.87
C PHE A 69 -0.44 -7.34 -2.67
N LEU A 70 -0.93 -8.07 -1.67
CA LEU A 70 -0.57 -9.44 -1.39
C LEU A 70 -1.70 -10.35 -1.85
N ASN A 71 -1.38 -11.48 -2.48
CA ASN A 71 -2.38 -12.53 -2.70
C ASN A 71 -2.73 -13.26 -1.39
N ASN A 72 -3.69 -14.18 -1.45
CA ASN A 72 -4.05 -15.04 -0.30
C ASN A 72 -2.90 -15.93 0.20
N ALA A 73 -1.89 -16.16 -0.64
CA ALA A 73 -0.65 -16.83 -0.25
C ALA A 73 0.37 -15.87 0.37
N LEU A 74 0.01 -14.62 0.71
CA LEU A 74 0.88 -13.64 1.34
C LEU A 74 2.15 -13.28 0.52
N GLU A 75 2.05 -13.40 -0.80
CA GLU A 75 3.11 -13.02 -1.74
C GLU A 75 2.80 -11.64 -2.30
N ILE A 76 3.78 -10.74 -2.32
CA ILE A 76 3.64 -9.43 -2.95
C ILE A 76 3.47 -9.62 -4.46
N LYS A 77 2.32 -9.24 -4.98
CA LYS A 77 2.01 -9.30 -6.42
C LYS A 77 2.20 -7.96 -7.10
N ASP A 78 1.92 -6.87 -6.41
CA ASP A 78 2.09 -5.54 -6.97
C ASP A 78 2.38 -4.51 -5.88
N VAL A 79 3.09 -3.45 -6.26
CA VAL A 79 3.46 -2.33 -5.39
C VAL A 79 3.43 -1.04 -6.18
N VAL A 80 2.86 -0.02 -5.57
CA VAL A 80 2.85 1.37 -6.03
C VAL A 80 3.35 2.25 -4.90
N SER A 81 4.26 3.16 -5.20
CA SER A 81 4.55 4.31 -4.34
C SER A 81 3.67 5.47 -4.72
N GLN A 82 3.38 6.36 -3.78
CA GLN A 82 2.76 7.63 -4.10
C GLN A 82 3.67 8.49 -5.03
N PRO A 83 3.13 9.53 -5.67
CA PRO A 83 3.94 10.46 -6.47
C PRO A 83 4.93 11.25 -5.62
N GLU A 84 5.97 11.77 -6.27
CA GLU A 84 7.12 12.46 -5.67
C GLU A 84 6.82 13.80 -4.99
N ASP A 85 5.58 14.31 -5.06
CA ASP A 85 5.24 15.56 -4.38
C ASP A 85 5.14 15.30 -2.86
N PRO A 86 5.80 16.11 -2.01
CA PRO A 86 5.69 15.96 -0.56
C PRO A 86 4.25 16.23 -0.14
N VAL A 87 3.53 15.15 0.14
CA VAL A 87 2.18 15.15 0.67
C VAL A 87 2.23 15.04 2.19
N GLY A 88 1.33 15.75 2.86
CA GLY A 88 1.17 15.61 4.30
C GLY A 88 0.51 14.29 4.67
N TYR A 89 0.17 14.14 5.95
CA TYR A 89 -0.41 12.90 6.48
C TYR A 89 -1.69 12.51 5.74
N MET A 90 -1.82 11.22 5.41
CA MET A 90 -3.05 10.67 4.85
C MET A 90 -4.20 10.84 5.84
N GLU A 91 -5.29 11.44 5.37
CA GLU A 91 -6.54 11.55 6.13
C GLU A 91 -7.26 10.20 6.24
N ALA A 92 -8.42 10.18 6.90
CA ALA A 92 -9.19 8.97 7.15
C ALA A 92 -9.38 8.11 5.89
N ILE A 93 -8.75 6.94 5.92
CA ILE A 93 -8.73 5.96 4.83
C ILE A 93 -10.04 5.17 4.87
N ARG A 94 -10.79 5.14 3.77
CA ARG A 94 -12.01 4.34 3.67
C ARG A 94 -12.03 3.48 2.42
N MET A 95 -12.38 2.20 2.59
CA MET A 95 -12.80 1.36 1.49
C MET A 95 -14.21 1.78 1.10
N THR A 96 -14.38 2.35 -0.11
CA THR A 96 -15.70 2.70 -0.64
C THR A 96 -16.38 1.50 -1.28
N GLU A 97 -15.58 0.58 -1.82
CA GLU A 97 -16.01 -0.70 -2.37
C GLU A 97 -15.00 -1.78 -1.95
N PRO A 98 -15.32 -3.09 -2.06
CA PRO A 98 -14.41 -4.17 -1.65
C PRO A 98 -13.03 -4.17 -2.35
N HIS A 99 -12.89 -3.41 -3.44
CA HIS A 99 -11.70 -3.33 -4.28
C HIS A 99 -11.28 -1.87 -4.56
N THR A 100 -11.91 -0.89 -3.91
CA THR A 100 -11.60 0.53 -4.10
C THR A 100 -11.37 1.19 -2.75
N LEU A 101 -10.19 1.77 -2.59
CA LEU A 101 -9.83 2.62 -1.46
C LEU A 101 -9.85 4.09 -1.92
N GLN A 102 -10.49 4.95 -1.14
CA GLN A 102 -10.41 6.41 -1.33
C GLN A 102 -9.84 7.06 -0.08
N PHE A 103 -8.97 8.03 -0.30
CA PHE A 103 -8.32 8.81 0.76
C PHE A 103 -7.95 10.21 0.24
N ALA A 104 -7.60 11.09 1.15
CA ALA A 104 -7.04 12.40 0.84
C ALA A 104 -5.77 12.60 1.67
N PHE A 105 -4.97 13.60 1.33
CA PHE A 105 -3.81 13.99 2.13
C PHE A 105 -4.08 15.34 2.78
N TYR A 106 -3.74 15.46 4.06
CA TYR A 106 -3.77 16.72 4.77
C TYR A 106 -2.70 17.63 4.18
N THR A 107 -3.13 18.60 3.39
CA THR A 107 -2.25 19.45 2.59
C THR A 107 -2.69 20.92 2.73
N PRO A 108 -1.76 21.89 2.73
CA PRO A 108 -2.10 23.32 2.79
C PRO A 108 -2.94 23.80 1.61
N ARG A 109 -2.93 23.06 0.49
CA ARG A 109 -3.79 23.26 -0.68
C ARG A 109 -4.60 21.99 -0.87
N PRO A 110 -5.92 22.05 -1.10
CA PRO A 110 -6.72 20.85 -1.31
C PRO A 110 -6.28 20.18 -2.61
N ASP A 111 -5.40 19.18 -2.49
CA ASP A 111 -4.77 18.50 -3.61
C ASP A 111 -5.64 17.35 -4.16
N GLY A 112 -6.96 17.46 -4.04
CA GLY A 112 -7.92 16.47 -4.54
C GLY A 112 -7.97 15.18 -3.73
N THR A 113 -8.81 14.24 -4.19
CA THR A 113 -8.93 12.91 -3.59
C THR A 113 -8.14 11.90 -4.37
N TRP A 114 -7.61 10.89 -3.69
CA TRP A 114 -6.89 9.79 -4.30
C TRP A 114 -7.73 8.52 -4.26
N ARG A 115 -7.61 7.74 -5.32
CA ARG A 115 -8.26 6.45 -5.47
C ARG A 115 -7.22 5.38 -5.74
N LEU A 116 -7.26 4.32 -4.95
CA LEU A 116 -6.51 3.09 -5.20
C LEU A 116 -7.49 1.99 -5.59
N GLU A 117 -7.34 1.47 -6.80
CA GLU A 117 -8.21 0.42 -7.36
C GLU A 117 -7.47 -0.90 -7.43
N LEU A 118 -8.13 -1.97 -7.00
CA LEU A 118 -7.67 -3.35 -7.15
C LEU A 118 -8.39 -4.01 -8.31
N HIS A 119 -7.63 -4.59 -9.24
CA HIS A 119 -8.16 -5.30 -10.39
C HIS A 119 -8.14 -6.82 -10.19
N PRO A 120 -9.21 -7.56 -10.55
CA PRO A 120 -9.27 -9.01 -10.37
C PRO A 120 -8.25 -9.78 -11.22
N LYS A 121 -7.88 -9.25 -12.39
CA LYS A 121 -6.96 -9.89 -13.33
C LYS A 121 -5.75 -9.00 -13.56
N PRO A 122 -4.52 -9.50 -13.39
CA PRO A 122 -3.34 -8.71 -13.65
C PRO A 122 -3.20 -8.33 -15.12
N PHE A 123 -2.88 -7.07 -15.42
CA PHE A 123 -2.76 -6.54 -16.78
C PHE A 123 -1.43 -5.83 -17.01
N TRP A 124 -1.08 -5.54 -18.26
CA TRP A 124 0.11 -4.77 -18.58
C TRP A 124 -0.23 -3.29 -18.71
N ASP A 125 0.49 -2.45 -17.97
CA ASP A 125 0.48 -1.00 -18.15
C ASP A 125 1.92 -0.51 -17.98
N MET A 126 2.45 0.05 -19.06
CA MET A 126 3.82 0.53 -19.18
C MET A 126 3.84 2.03 -19.48
N SER A 127 2.75 2.75 -19.19
CA SER A 127 2.72 4.19 -19.35
C SER A 127 3.77 4.84 -18.43
N PRO A 128 4.47 5.90 -18.87
CA PRO A 128 5.54 6.52 -18.08
C PRO A 128 5.09 6.99 -16.69
N SER A 129 3.88 7.54 -16.59
CA SER A 129 3.27 7.95 -15.31
C SER A 129 3.12 6.77 -14.36
N VAL A 130 2.74 5.60 -14.86
CA VAL A 130 2.50 4.39 -14.07
C VAL A 130 3.80 3.70 -13.68
N ILE A 131 4.83 3.75 -14.53
CA ILE A 131 6.17 3.20 -14.24
C ILE A 131 6.87 4.01 -13.15
N ARG A 132 6.76 5.35 -13.18
CA ARG A 132 7.40 6.25 -12.19
C ARG A 132 6.92 5.98 -10.77
N LEU A 133 5.66 5.61 -10.60
CA LEU A 133 5.06 5.29 -9.30
C LEU A 133 5.43 3.89 -8.78
N ARG A 134 6.49 3.25 -9.29
CA ARG A 134 6.86 1.88 -8.89
C ARG A 134 8.30 1.78 -8.45
N PRO A 135 8.56 0.98 -7.40
CA PRO A 135 9.91 0.50 -7.17
C PRO A 135 10.42 -0.29 -8.37
N LEU A 136 11.69 -0.10 -8.73
CA LEU A 136 12.32 -0.68 -9.92
C LEU A 136 12.11 -2.19 -10.07
N ARG A 137 12.15 -2.95 -8.95
CA ARG A 137 11.91 -4.41 -8.92
C ARG A 137 10.52 -4.84 -9.39
N PHE A 138 9.56 -3.91 -9.44
CA PHE A 138 8.20 -4.12 -9.92
C PHE A 138 7.92 -3.43 -11.25
N ALA A 139 8.79 -2.53 -11.74
CA ALA A 139 8.58 -1.73 -12.95
C ALA A 139 8.01 -2.55 -14.13
N PHE A 140 8.59 -3.73 -14.38
CA PHE A 140 8.24 -4.61 -15.50
C PHE A 140 7.34 -5.81 -15.12
N LYS A 141 6.46 -5.64 -14.13
CA LYS A 141 5.47 -6.68 -13.75
C LYS A 141 4.04 -6.27 -14.09
N LYS A 142 3.16 -7.27 -14.29
CA LYS A 142 1.72 -7.04 -14.42
C LYS A 142 1.16 -6.29 -13.21
N ARG A 143 0.14 -5.48 -13.47
CA ARG A 143 -0.53 -4.59 -12.53
C ARG A 143 -1.76 -5.25 -11.93
N THR A 144 -1.93 -5.06 -10.64
CA THR A 144 -3.13 -5.43 -9.90
C THR A 144 -3.65 -4.25 -9.10
N ILE A 145 -2.80 -3.26 -8.81
CA ILE A 145 -3.19 -2.00 -8.18
C ILE A 145 -2.92 -0.81 -9.10
N VAL A 146 -3.84 0.15 -9.08
CA VAL A 146 -3.72 1.43 -9.78
C VAL A 146 -3.99 2.54 -8.78
N LEU A 147 -3.08 3.51 -8.73
CA LEU A 147 -3.25 4.73 -7.95
C LEU A 147 -3.54 5.87 -8.93
N SER A 148 -4.65 6.58 -8.70
CA SER A 148 -5.05 7.71 -9.53
C SER A 148 -5.53 8.88 -8.65
N LYS A 149 -5.31 10.08 -9.17
CA LYS A 149 -5.84 11.31 -8.61
C LYS A 149 -7.23 11.56 -9.20
N CYS A 150 -8.21 11.86 -8.37
CA CYS A 150 -9.60 12.15 -8.72
C CYS A 150 -9.89 13.65 -8.66
#